data_AF-A0A1F9DXV3-F1
#
_entry.id   AF-A0A1F9DXV3-F1
#
_cell.length_a   1.000
_cell.length_b   1.000
_cell.length_c   1.000
_cell.angle_alpha   90.00
_cell.angle_beta   90.00
_cell.angle_gamma   90.00
#
_symmetry.space_group_name_H-M   'P 1'
#
loop_
_entity.id
_entity.type
_entity.pdbx_description
1 polymer ?
#
loop_
_entity_poly.entity_id
_entity_poly.type
_entity_poly.pdbx_seq_one_letter_code
_entity_poly.pdbx_strand_id
1 'polypeptide(L)'
;MICLRRVLIFLLVLLLFSLSSCGWVRRTQVKSAIDEAHQKLTSGDFQKALDTYQLAYKKYPKEPGVLKKYIETIESMKVQGDEAFDRENFGEAQITYDLLLKNFSRFSDFVNLLSFKESLLAARLRMSGMLQAKKQAQSFLKSGDFQKGIDIYRSLTQQYPSDTTVRNLYISLLESIKGQADLDFKRADFAPAGRTYRILLRNYSSLSHLKRYLSYNAGLLDTGIENCRKILFEEGLNHYRSGNLSQAISVWKDILTFDTENLEVKKAANKAIIQSGNLKKIKSDDTE
;
A
#
# COMPACT_ATOMS: atom_id res chain seq x y z
N MET A 1 -35.60 -68.70 32.84
CA MET A 1 -35.74 -67.75 31.71
C MET A 1 -36.05 -66.30 32.08
N ILE A 2 -36.68 -66.01 33.24
CA ILE A 2 -37.09 -64.63 33.61
C ILE A 2 -35.91 -63.71 34.00
N CYS A 3 -34.83 -64.27 34.57
CA CYS A 3 -33.67 -63.50 35.02
C CYS A 3 -32.82 -62.95 33.85
N LEU A 4 -32.61 -63.75 32.80
CA LEU A 4 -31.82 -63.36 31.62
C LEU A 4 -32.49 -62.22 30.83
N ARG A 5 -33.83 -62.22 30.75
CA ARG A 5 -34.62 -61.21 30.03
C ARG A 5 -34.58 -59.84 30.74
N ARG A 6 -34.55 -59.82 32.08
CA ARG A 6 -34.44 -58.58 32.87
C ARG A 6 -33.04 -57.95 32.78
N VAL A 7 -31.99 -58.77 32.78
CA VAL A 7 -30.60 -58.31 32.60
C VAL A 7 -30.38 -57.74 31.20
N LEU A 8 -30.94 -58.37 30.15
CA LEU A 8 -30.84 -57.87 28.78
C LEU A 8 -31.56 -56.53 28.58
N ILE A 9 -32.73 -56.35 29.20
CA ILE A 9 -33.48 -55.07 29.16
C ILE A 9 -32.71 -53.98 29.92
N PHE A 10 -32.12 -54.29 31.07
CA PHE A 10 -31.30 -53.33 31.82
C PHE A 10 -30.06 -52.89 31.04
N LEU A 11 -29.39 -53.82 30.33
CA LEU A 11 -28.26 -53.52 29.45
C LEU A 11 -28.67 -52.67 28.24
N LEU A 12 -29.82 -52.94 27.62
CA LEU A 12 -30.38 -52.14 26.53
C LEU A 12 -30.75 -50.72 26.98
N VAL A 13 -31.33 -50.57 28.17
CA VAL A 13 -31.65 -49.26 28.75
C VAL A 13 -30.38 -48.48 29.10
N LEU A 14 -29.35 -49.14 29.67
CA LEU A 14 -28.05 -48.49 29.92
C LEU A 14 -27.31 -48.09 28.63
N LEU A 15 -27.42 -48.88 27.55
CA LEU A 15 -26.92 -48.55 26.22
C LEU A 15 -27.69 -47.37 25.58
N LEU A 16 -29.00 -47.26 25.81
CA LEU A 16 -29.82 -46.12 25.36
C LEU A 16 -29.54 -44.84 26.16
N PHE A 17 -29.20 -44.95 27.45
CA PHE A 17 -28.80 -43.81 28.29
C PHE A 17 -27.35 -43.34 28.01
N SER A 18 -26.44 -44.23 27.62
CA SER A 18 -25.07 -43.83 27.25
C SER A 18 -25.00 -43.16 25.87
N LEU A 19 -25.90 -43.52 24.94
CA LEU A 19 -26.01 -42.87 23.63
C LEU A 19 -26.59 -41.45 23.71
N SER A 20 -27.48 -41.16 24.67
CA SER A 20 -28.14 -39.85 24.82
C SER A 20 -27.24 -38.79 25.46
N SER A 21 -26.35 -39.16 26.38
CA SER A 21 -25.37 -38.25 27.02
C SER A 21 -24.37 -37.65 26.01
N CYS A 22 -23.88 -38.49 25.07
CA CYS A 22 -22.89 -38.07 24.08
C CYS A 22 -23.48 -37.07 23.05
N GLY A 23 -24.77 -37.19 22.72
CA GLY A 23 -25.47 -36.30 21.80
C GLY A 23 -25.78 -34.91 22.37
N TRP A 24 -25.97 -34.80 23.68
CA TRP A 24 -26.19 -33.51 24.36
C TRP A 24 -24.89 -32.72 24.48
N VAL A 25 -23.80 -33.36 24.94
CA VAL A 25 -22.46 -32.74 25.03
C VAL A 25 -21.97 -32.28 23.64
N ARG A 26 -22.24 -33.06 22.60
CA ARG A 26 -21.91 -32.64 21.22
C ARG A 26 -22.67 -31.37 20.81
N ARG A 27 -23.99 -31.33 21.03
CA ARG A 27 -24.81 -30.17 20.66
C ARG A 27 -24.40 -28.90 21.40
N THR A 28 -24.06 -28.99 22.68
CA THR A 28 -23.59 -27.83 23.46
C THR A 28 -22.23 -27.33 22.99
N GLN A 29 -21.29 -28.23 22.68
CA GLN A 29 -19.98 -27.86 22.14
C GLN A 29 -20.07 -27.23 20.75
N VAL A 30 -20.93 -27.76 19.87
CA VAL A 30 -21.18 -27.19 18.54
C VAL A 30 -21.77 -25.78 18.66
N LYS A 31 -22.77 -25.59 19.53
CA LYS A 31 -23.38 -24.28 19.76
C LYS A 31 -22.34 -23.28 20.28
N SER A 32 -21.57 -23.67 21.30
CA SER A 32 -20.51 -22.84 21.86
C SER A 32 -19.50 -22.38 20.82
N ALA A 33 -19.08 -23.26 19.91
CA ALA A 33 -18.13 -22.91 18.85
C ALA A 33 -18.73 -21.95 17.81
N ILE A 34 -20.01 -22.12 17.46
CA ILE A 34 -20.72 -21.20 16.56
C ILE A 34 -20.86 -19.82 17.21
N ASP A 35 -21.24 -19.77 18.48
CA ASP A 35 -21.41 -18.51 19.22
C ASP A 35 -20.07 -17.76 19.36
N GLU A 36 -18.98 -18.48 19.66
CA GLU A 36 -17.63 -17.91 19.71
C GLU A 36 -17.19 -17.35 18.35
N ALA A 37 -17.36 -18.13 17.27
CA ALA A 37 -16.99 -17.69 15.93
C ALA A 37 -17.81 -16.47 15.49
N HIS A 38 -19.10 -16.43 15.83
CA HIS A 38 -19.97 -15.29 15.55
C HIS A 38 -19.54 -14.04 16.33
N GLN A 39 -19.14 -14.18 17.60
CA GLN A 39 -18.60 -13.06 18.37
C GLN A 39 -17.31 -12.50 17.74
N LYS A 40 -16.42 -13.37 17.24
CA LYS A 40 -15.21 -12.92 16.52
C LYS A 40 -15.55 -12.19 15.23
N LEU A 41 -16.56 -12.67 14.51
CA LEU A 41 -17.05 -12.03 13.30
C LEU A 41 -17.58 -10.62 13.58
N THR A 42 -18.41 -10.45 14.61
CA THR A 42 -18.98 -9.14 14.96
C THR A 42 -17.95 -8.16 15.52
N SER A 43 -16.84 -8.67 16.07
CA SER A 43 -15.69 -7.83 16.45
C SER A 43 -14.73 -7.53 15.30
N GLY A 44 -15.02 -7.96 14.06
CA GLY A 44 -14.15 -7.78 12.89
C GLY A 44 -12.91 -8.68 12.86
N ASP A 45 -12.81 -9.66 13.76
CA ASP A 45 -11.69 -10.60 13.83
C ASP A 45 -11.98 -11.81 12.91
N PHE A 46 -12.00 -11.52 11.62
CA PHE A 46 -12.37 -12.49 10.59
C PHE A 46 -11.46 -13.72 10.58
N GLN A 47 -10.15 -13.56 10.81
CA GLN A 47 -9.22 -14.70 10.84
C GLN A 47 -9.57 -15.65 11.99
N LYS A 48 -9.79 -15.13 13.21
CA LYS A 48 -10.19 -16.00 14.34
C LYS A 48 -11.56 -16.63 14.11
N ALA A 49 -12.52 -15.92 13.53
CA ALA A 49 -13.82 -16.50 13.17
C ALA A 49 -13.65 -17.70 12.22
N LEU A 50 -12.83 -17.56 11.17
CA LEU A 50 -12.53 -18.64 10.24
C LEU A 50 -11.80 -19.81 10.91
N ASP A 51 -10.89 -19.54 11.86
CA ASP A 51 -10.18 -20.56 12.61
C ASP A 51 -11.10 -21.37 13.53
N THR A 52 -11.99 -20.69 14.25
CA THR A 52 -12.98 -21.35 15.11
C THR A 52 -13.95 -22.22 14.31
N TYR A 53 -14.45 -21.72 13.17
CA TYR A 53 -15.31 -22.53 12.30
C TYR A 53 -14.58 -23.71 11.68
N GLN A 54 -13.33 -23.55 11.24
CA GLN A 54 -12.54 -24.67 10.70
C GLN A 54 -12.33 -25.76 11.76
N LEU A 55 -12.02 -25.36 13.00
CA LEU A 55 -11.83 -26.31 14.09
C LEU A 55 -13.14 -27.06 14.39
N ALA A 56 -14.25 -26.34 14.47
CA ALA A 56 -15.57 -26.93 14.67
C ALA A 56 -15.93 -27.90 13.52
N TYR A 57 -15.69 -27.50 12.27
CA TYR A 57 -15.98 -28.31 11.10
C TYR A 57 -15.15 -29.59 11.05
N LYS A 58 -13.84 -29.51 11.35
CA LYS A 58 -12.97 -30.70 11.45
C LYS A 58 -13.41 -31.66 12.56
N LYS A 59 -13.87 -31.12 13.69
CA LYS A 59 -14.31 -31.93 14.84
C LYS A 59 -15.69 -32.55 14.62
N TYR A 60 -16.56 -31.85 13.88
CA TYR A 60 -17.95 -32.25 13.65
C TYR A 60 -18.36 -32.14 12.18
N PRO A 61 -17.71 -32.87 11.24
CA PRO A 61 -17.90 -32.70 9.80
C PRO A 61 -19.31 -33.09 9.31
N LYS A 62 -20.05 -33.87 10.11
CA LYS A 62 -21.42 -34.31 9.81
C LYS A 62 -22.51 -33.42 10.43
N GLU A 63 -22.14 -32.35 11.13
CA GLU A 63 -23.10 -31.42 11.74
C GLU A 63 -23.45 -30.31 10.73
N PRO A 64 -24.64 -30.33 10.08
CA PRO A 64 -24.96 -29.42 8.99
C PRO A 64 -25.03 -27.95 9.44
N GLY A 65 -25.31 -27.70 10.73
CA GLY A 65 -25.33 -26.35 11.29
C GLY A 65 -23.96 -25.68 11.28
N VAL A 66 -22.87 -26.43 11.51
CA VAL A 66 -21.50 -25.89 11.49
C VAL A 66 -21.11 -25.51 10.07
N LEU A 67 -21.32 -26.41 9.10
CA LEU A 67 -21.02 -26.16 7.69
C LEU A 67 -21.81 -24.95 7.16
N LYS A 68 -23.12 -24.90 7.44
CA LYS A 68 -23.98 -23.79 7.02
C LYS A 68 -23.45 -22.45 7.56
N LYS A 69 -23.15 -22.37 8.86
CA LYS A 69 -22.65 -21.14 9.50
C LYS A 69 -21.26 -20.75 9.01
N TYR A 70 -20.42 -21.73 8.69
CA TYR A 70 -19.11 -21.47 8.12
C TYR A 70 -19.22 -20.85 6.72
N ILE A 71 -20.04 -21.43 5.85
CA ILE A 71 -20.33 -20.90 4.51
C ILE A 71 -20.93 -19.49 4.60
N GLU A 72 -21.96 -19.29 5.45
CA GLU A 72 -22.58 -17.97 5.65
C GLU A 72 -21.56 -16.90 6.07
N THR A 73 -20.57 -17.27 6.89
CA THR A 73 -19.50 -16.35 7.33
C THR A 73 -18.58 -15.99 6.17
N ILE A 74 -18.16 -16.97 5.38
CA ILE A 74 -17.29 -16.77 4.22
C ILE A 74 -18.00 -15.90 3.15
N GLU A 75 -19.28 -16.15 2.90
CA GLU A 75 -20.10 -15.35 1.99
C GLU A 75 -20.27 -13.92 2.50
N SER A 76 -20.54 -13.74 3.79
CA SER A 76 -20.66 -12.42 4.41
C SER A 76 -19.36 -11.62 4.27
N MET A 77 -18.19 -12.26 4.48
CA MET A 77 -16.90 -11.62 4.24
C MET A 77 -16.75 -11.19 2.79
N LYS A 78 -17.11 -12.05 1.82
CA LYS A 78 -17.04 -11.71 0.39
C LYS A 78 -17.94 -10.51 0.06
N VAL A 79 -19.18 -10.48 0.59
CA VAL A 79 -20.10 -9.35 0.43
C VAL A 79 -19.51 -8.06 1.02
N GLN A 80 -18.92 -8.11 2.22
CA GLN A 80 -18.26 -6.94 2.81
C GLN A 80 -17.08 -6.45 1.97
N GLY A 81 -16.28 -7.36 1.40
CA GLY A 81 -15.21 -7.01 0.46
C GLY A 81 -15.74 -6.34 -0.80
N ASP A 82 -16.83 -6.85 -1.38
CA ASP A 82 -17.50 -6.28 -2.54
C ASP A 82 -18.11 -4.90 -2.23
N GLU A 83 -18.77 -4.73 -1.08
CA GLU A 83 -19.29 -3.42 -0.65
C GLU A 83 -18.18 -2.40 -0.42
N ALA A 84 -17.08 -2.81 0.21
CA ALA A 84 -15.91 -1.95 0.40
C ALA A 84 -15.31 -1.55 -0.96
N PHE A 85 -15.27 -2.47 -1.92
CA PHE A 85 -14.82 -2.20 -3.29
C PHE A 85 -15.72 -1.16 -3.98
N ASP A 86 -17.03 -1.35 -3.92
CA ASP A 86 -18.02 -0.47 -4.56
C ASP A 86 -18.04 0.93 -3.94
N ARG A 87 -17.73 1.04 -2.64
CA ARG A 87 -17.54 2.32 -1.93
C ARG A 87 -16.16 2.96 -2.14
N GLU A 88 -15.33 2.39 -3.01
CA GLU A 88 -13.94 2.80 -3.24
C GLU A 88 -13.05 2.78 -1.98
N ASN A 89 -13.43 1.99 -0.97
CA ASN A 89 -12.57 1.64 0.16
C ASN A 89 -11.70 0.45 -0.22
N PHE A 90 -10.81 0.67 -1.19
CA PHE A 90 -10.00 -0.41 -1.76
C PHE A 90 -9.05 -1.06 -0.75
N GLY A 91 -8.61 -0.34 0.29
CA GLY A 91 -7.78 -0.90 1.36
C GLY A 91 -8.52 -1.98 2.16
N GLU A 92 -9.76 -1.71 2.57
CA GLU A 92 -10.61 -2.69 3.25
C GLU A 92 -10.96 -3.86 2.33
N ALA A 93 -11.32 -3.58 1.07
CA ALA A 93 -11.57 -4.61 0.08
C ALA A 93 -10.36 -5.54 -0.10
N GLN A 94 -9.14 -4.98 -0.20
CA GLN A 94 -7.90 -5.77 -0.30
C GLN A 94 -7.71 -6.70 0.90
N ILE A 95 -7.86 -6.18 2.12
CA ILE A 95 -7.69 -6.98 3.34
C ILE A 95 -8.66 -8.17 3.32
N THR A 96 -9.92 -7.93 2.98
CA THR A 96 -10.95 -8.96 2.94
C THR A 96 -10.68 -10.02 1.87
N TYR A 97 -10.36 -9.61 0.63
CA TYR A 97 -10.06 -10.56 -0.43
C TYR A 97 -8.77 -11.34 -0.19
N ASP A 98 -7.72 -10.70 0.34
CA ASP A 98 -6.46 -11.36 0.71
C ASP A 98 -6.69 -12.42 1.79
N LEU A 99 -7.50 -12.09 2.81
CA LEU A 99 -7.85 -13.03 3.86
C LEU A 99 -8.62 -14.25 3.35
N LEU A 100 -9.62 -14.03 2.50
CA LEU A 100 -10.37 -15.12 1.85
C LEU A 100 -9.47 -15.97 0.95
N LEU A 101 -8.57 -15.34 0.19
CA LEU A 101 -7.67 -16.02 -0.74
C LEU A 101 -6.64 -16.88 0.02
N LYS A 102 -6.01 -16.35 1.06
CA LYS A 102 -5.07 -17.09 1.92
C LYS A 102 -5.68 -18.33 2.58
N ASN A 103 -6.98 -18.26 2.89
CA ASN A 103 -7.71 -19.35 3.51
C ASN A 103 -8.41 -20.26 2.50
N PHE A 104 -8.35 -19.97 1.19
CA PHE A 104 -9.20 -20.63 0.18
C PHE A 104 -9.01 -22.15 0.13
N SER A 105 -7.78 -22.63 0.30
CA SER A 105 -7.46 -24.07 0.34
C SER A 105 -8.15 -24.81 1.49
N ARG A 106 -8.52 -24.12 2.58
CA ARG A 106 -9.25 -24.71 3.72
C ARG A 106 -10.71 -25.02 3.38
N PHE A 107 -11.23 -24.45 2.30
CA PHE A 107 -12.63 -24.60 1.88
C PHE A 107 -12.79 -25.72 0.85
N SER A 108 -11.74 -26.50 0.55
CA SER A 108 -11.72 -27.51 -0.52
C SER A 108 -12.93 -28.46 -0.49
N ASP A 109 -13.37 -28.85 0.71
CA ASP A 109 -14.44 -29.83 0.90
C ASP A 109 -15.83 -29.32 0.47
N PHE A 110 -16.00 -28.01 0.45
CA PHE A 110 -17.30 -27.37 0.20
C PHE A 110 -17.20 -26.15 -0.75
N VAL A 111 -16.09 -26.02 -1.48
CA VAL A 111 -15.84 -24.89 -2.39
C VAL A 111 -16.95 -24.73 -3.45
N ASN A 112 -17.57 -25.83 -3.86
CA ASN A 112 -18.69 -25.84 -4.82
C ASN A 112 -19.98 -25.21 -4.26
N LEU A 113 -20.06 -24.98 -2.96
CA LEU A 113 -21.19 -24.30 -2.30
C LEU A 113 -20.96 -22.79 -2.17
N LEU A 114 -19.77 -22.29 -2.49
CA LEU A 114 -19.45 -20.86 -2.45
C LEU A 114 -19.90 -20.16 -3.73
N SER A 115 -20.34 -18.90 -3.61
CA SER A 115 -20.76 -18.02 -4.71
C SER A 115 -19.60 -17.49 -5.55
N PHE A 116 -18.36 -17.87 -5.22
CA PHE A 116 -17.15 -17.39 -5.86
C PHE A 116 -16.08 -18.46 -6.00
N LYS A 117 -15.14 -18.19 -6.89
CA LYS A 117 -13.95 -19.00 -7.14
C LYS A 117 -12.70 -18.26 -6.67
N GLU A 118 -11.62 -19.00 -6.46
CA GLU A 118 -10.30 -18.45 -6.12
C GLU A 118 -9.85 -17.38 -7.12
N SER A 119 -10.05 -17.63 -8.42
CA SER A 119 -9.69 -16.71 -9.49
C SER A 119 -10.41 -15.37 -9.40
N LEU A 120 -11.66 -15.35 -8.90
CA LEU A 120 -12.39 -14.10 -8.67
C LEU A 120 -11.76 -13.30 -7.53
N LEU A 121 -11.42 -13.95 -6.41
CA LEU A 121 -10.76 -13.30 -5.28
C LEU A 121 -9.40 -12.73 -5.69
N ALA A 122 -8.59 -13.51 -6.42
CA ALA A 122 -7.31 -13.06 -6.93
C ALA A 122 -7.46 -11.85 -7.87
N ALA A 123 -8.45 -11.88 -8.77
CA ALA A 123 -8.75 -10.77 -9.66
C ALA A 123 -9.20 -9.51 -8.92
N ARG A 124 -10.07 -9.67 -7.90
CA ARG A 124 -10.57 -8.58 -7.05
C ARG A 124 -9.46 -7.98 -6.19
N LEU A 125 -8.66 -8.81 -5.51
CA LEU A 125 -7.50 -8.37 -4.73
C LEU A 125 -6.53 -7.53 -5.57
N ARG A 126 -6.19 -8.03 -6.78
CA ARG A 126 -5.36 -7.32 -7.74
C ARG A 126 -5.99 -5.98 -8.15
N MET A 127 -7.27 -5.98 -8.50
CA MET A 127 -7.98 -4.76 -8.91
C MET A 127 -8.02 -3.71 -7.81
N SER A 128 -8.37 -4.12 -6.58
CA SER A 128 -8.35 -3.24 -5.41
C SER A 128 -6.96 -2.65 -5.19
N GLY A 129 -5.90 -3.45 -5.31
CA GLY A 129 -4.52 -2.95 -5.18
C GLY A 129 -4.13 -1.94 -6.24
N MET A 130 -4.51 -2.17 -7.50
CA MET A 130 -4.27 -1.20 -8.57
C MET A 130 -5.00 0.12 -8.34
N LEU A 131 -6.27 0.06 -7.94
CA LEU A 131 -7.10 1.25 -7.70
C LEU A 131 -6.63 2.03 -6.46
N GLN A 132 -6.27 1.33 -5.39
CA GLN A 132 -5.67 1.93 -4.20
C GLN A 132 -4.35 2.62 -4.53
N ALA A 133 -3.45 1.93 -5.26
CA ALA A 133 -2.18 2.49 -5.70
C ALA A 133 -2.38 3.74 -6.56
N LYS A 134 -3.35 3.70 -7.49
CA LYS A 134 -3.71 4.86 -8.33
C LYS A 134 -4.17 6.05 -7.49
N LYS A 135 -5.08 5.83 -6.53
CA LYS A 135 -5.59 6.87 -5.62
C LYS A 135 -4.46 7.50 -4.80
N GLN A 136 -3.58 6.68 -4.22
CA GLN A 136 -2.45 7.16 -3.43
C GLN A 136 -1.41 7.90 -4.29
N ALA A 137 -1.05 7.36 -5.46
CA ALA A 137 -0.11 8.00 -6.37
C ALA A 137 -0.62 9.35 -6.89
N GLN A 138 -1.92 9.46 -7.18
CA GLN A 138 -2.54 10.75 -7.52
C GLN A 138 -2.46 11.77 -6.38
N SER A 139 -2.63 11.32 -5.12
CA SER A 139 -2.43 12.18 -3.95
C SER A 139 -0.99 12.68 -3.87
N PHE A 140 -0.02 11.78 -4.05
CA PHE A 140 1.40 12.14 -4.02
C PHE A 140 1.86 13.01 -5.19
N LEU A 141 1.25 12.86 -6.37
CA LEU A 141 1.45 13.79 -7.48
C LEU A 141 1.02 15.22 -7.10
N LYS A 142 -0.13 15.36 -6.43
CA LYS A 142 -0.65 16.67 -5.98
C LYS A 142 0.18 17.28 -4.86
N SER A 143 0.69 16.47 -3.93
CA SER A 143 1.52 16.97 -2.81
C SER A 143 2.99 17.18 -3.18
N GLY A 144 3.43 16.73 -4.36
CA GLY A 144 4.84 16.76 -4.77
C GLY A 144 5.70 15.65 -4.14
N ASP A 145 5.11 14.71 -3.40
CA ASP A 145 5.77 13.56 -2.79
C ASP A 145 6.09 12.45 -3.82
N PHE A 146 6.71 12.81 -4.94
CA PHE A 146 6.86 11.92 -6.10
C PHE A 146 7.54 10.59 -5.79
N GLN A 147 8.51 10.58 -4.87
CA GLN A 147 9.19 9.35 -4.46
C GLN A 147 8.21 8.33 -3.87
N LYS A 148 7.25 8.76 -3.04
CA LYS A 148 6.26 7.85 -2.46
C LYS A 148 5.35 7.24 -3.53
N GLY A 149 4.99 8.01 -4.56
CA GLY A 149 4.24 7.51 -5.72
C GLY A 149 5.04 6.45 -6.50
N ILE A 150 6.33 6.70 -6.73
CA ILE A 150 7.25 5.75 -7.37
C ILE A 150 7.35 4.47 -6.56
N ASP A 151 7.49 4.57 -5.23
CA ASP A 151 7.65 3.43 -4.34
C ASP A 151 6.40 2.52 -4.33
N ILE A 152 5.20 3.10 -4.36
CA ILE A 152 3.93 2.36 -4.47
C ILE A 152 3.91 1.50 -5.73
N TYR A 153 4.13 2.11 -6.90
CA TYR A 153 4.06 1.35 -8.15
C TYR A 153 5.22 0.39 -8.32
N ARG A 154 6.40 0.69 -7.76
CA ARG A 154 7.51 -0.26 -7.68
C ARG A 154 7.07 -1.52 -6.92
N SER A 155 6.49 -1.37 -5.73
CA SER A 155 5.98 -2.50 -4.94
C SER A 155 4.90 -3.28 -5.71
N LEU A 156 3.96 -2.57 -6.34
CA LEU A 156 2.90 -3.21 -7.11
C LEU A 156 3.43 -3.99 -8.33
N THR A 157 4.44 -3.46 -9.04
CA THR A 157 5.10 -4.19 -10.14
C THR A 157 5.90 -5.40 -9.65
N GLN A 158 6.48 -5.36 -8.46
CA GLN A 158 7.14 -6.53 -7.87
C GLN A 158 6.14 -7.63 -7.53
N GLN A 159 4.94 -7.25 -7.06
CA GLN A 159 3.86 -8.19 -6.78
C GLN A 159 3.24 -8.78 -8.07
N TYR A 160 3.17 -7.99 -9.14
CA TYR A 160 2.55 -8.38 -10.41
C TYR A 160 3.48 -8.12 -11.62
N PRO A 161 4.63 -8.81 -11.73
CA PRO A 161 5.68 -8.47 -12.71
C PRO A 161 5.25 -8.65 -14.18
N SER A 162 4.33 -9.59 -14.44
CA SER A 162 3.81 -9.88 -15.78
C SER A 162 2.57 -9.06 -16.14
N ASP A 163 2.04 -8.25 -15.22
CA ASP A 163 0.82 -7.48 -15.45
C ASP A 163 1.11 -6.21 -16.26
N THR A 164 0.61 -6.17 -17.49
CA THR A 164 0.77 -5.04 -18.40
C THR A 164 -0.01 -3.81 -17.97
N THR A 165 -1.14 -3.98 -17.27
CA THR A 165 -1.95 -2.87 -16.75
C THR A 165 -1.19 -2.16 -15.64
N VAL A 166 -0.64 -2.92 -14.68
CA VAL A 166 0.19 -2.37 -13.58
C VAL A 166 1.41 -1.63 -14.15
N ARG A 167 2.08 -2.24 -15.13
CA ARG A 167 3.22 -1.62 -15.83
C ARG A 167 2.85 -0.29 -16.48
N ASN A 168 1.75 -0.24 -17.21
CA ASN A 168 1.29 0.96 -17.90
C ASN A 168 0.91 2.06 -16.92
N LEU A 169 0.31 1.72 -15.77
CA LEU A 169 0.05 2.68 -14.70
C LEU A 169 1.34 3.28 -14.13
N TYR A 170 2.38 2.46 -13.95
CA TYR A 170 3.67 2.96 -13.47
C TYR A 170 4.34 3.88 -14.50
N ILE A 171 4.33 3.49 -15.78
CA ILE A 171 4.81 4.35 -16.88
C ILE A 171 4.05 5.68 -16.88
N SER A 172 2.72 5.65 -16.77
CA SER A 172 1.89 6.85 -16.73
C SER A 172 2.22 7.76 -15.55
N LEU A 173 2.50 7.21 -14.36
CA LEU A 173 2.96 7.99 -13.21
C LEU A 173 4.30 8.69 -13.53
N LEU A 174 5.28 7.94 -14.04
CA LEU A 174 6.61 8.45 -14.33
C LEU A 174 6.58 9.57 -15.39
N GLU A 175 5.77 9.41 -16.44
CA GLU A 175 5.51 10.45 -17.43
C GLU A 175 4.82 11.67 -16.82
N SER A 176 3.89 11.48 -15.87
CA SER A 176 3.23 12.60 -15.19
C SER A 176 4.20 13.39 -14.31
N ILE A 177 5.11 12.71 -13.60
CA ILE A 177 6.16 13.34 -12.81
C ILE A 177 7.11 14.14 -13.72
N LYS A 178 7.50 13.56 -14.87
CA LYS A 178 8.34 14.24 -15.86
C LYS A 178 7.63 15.47 -16.43
N GLY A 179 6.35 15.33 -16.79
CA GLY A 179 5.53 16.43 -17.28
C GLY A 179 5.39 17.57 -16.27
N GLN A 180 5.29 17.26 -14.97
CA GLN A 180 5.29 18.26 -13.91
C GLN A 180 6.65 19.00 -13.83
N ALA A 181 7.77 18.27 -13.88
CA ALA A 181 9.09 18.90 -13.92
C ALA A 181 9.26 19.85 -15.11
N ASP A 182 8.78 19.44 -16.29
CA ASP A 182 8.81 20.26 -17.50
C ASP A 182 7.90 21.49 -17.39
N LEU A 183 6.76 21.36 -16.72
CA LEU A 183 5.85 22.47 -16.47
C LEU A 183 6.45 23.48 -15.49
N ASP A 184 7.04 23.01 -14.39
CA ASP A 184 7.75 23.84 -13.42
C ASP A 184 8.91 24.59 -14.09
N PHE A 185 9.68 23.90 -14.94
CA PHE A 185 10.76 24.51 -15.71
C PHE A 185 10.24 25.63 -16.61
N LYS A 186 9.15 25.39 -17.35
CA LYS A 186 8.51 26.39 -18.23
C LYS A 186 7.97 27.61 -17.47
N ARG A 187 7.57 27.42 -16.20
CA ARG A 187 7.09 28.49 -15.31
C ARG A 187 8.22 29.26 -14.63
N ALA A 188 9.48 28.93 -14.93
CA ALA A 188 10.66 29.43 -14.24
C ALA A 188 10.77 29.00 -12.77
N ASP A 189 10.01 27.98 -12.36
CA ASP A 189 10.13 27.32 -11.06
C ASP A 189 11.30 26.32 -11.09
N PHE A 190 12.52 26.82 -11.29
CA PHE A 190 13.69 26.00 -11.59
C PHE A 190 14.11 25.07 -10.45
N ALA A 191 13.91 25.48 -9.19
CA ALA A 191 14.27 24.64 -8.05
C ALA A 191 13.33 23.43 -7.89
N PRO A 192 11.98 23.58 -7.91
CA PRO A 192 11.05 22.45 -8.03
C PRO A 192 11.33 21.56 -9.24
N ALA A 193 11.57 22.13 -10.43
CA ALA A 193 11.89 21.36 -11.63
C ALA A 193 13.16 20.51 -11.44
N GLY A 194 14.25 21.11 -10.95
CA GLY A 194 15.52 20.44 -10.68
C GLY A 194 15.38 19.30 -9.68
N ARG A 195 14.63 19.49 -8.59
CA ARG A 195 14.33 18.41 -7.63
C ARG A 195 13.59 17.25 -8.29
N THR A 196 12.58 17.54 -9.10
CA THR A 196 11.77 16.52 -9.75
C THR A 196 12.58 15.73 -10.79
N TYR A 197 13.38 16.40 -11.62
CA TYR A 197 14.31 15.72 -12.53
C TYR A 197 15.32 14.85 -11.76
N ARG A 198 15.86 15.34 -10.64
CA ARG A 198 16.80 14.57 -9.80
C ARG A 198 16.16 13.32 -9.20
N ILE A 199 14.90 13.39 -8.77
CA ILE A 199 14.15 12.21 -8.31
C ILE A 199 14.03 11.18 -9.44
N LEU A 200 13.61 11.59 -10.63
CA LEU A 200 13.52 10.69 -11.78
C LEU A 200 14.87 10.07 -12.13
N LEU A 201 15.95 10.87 -12.13
CA LEU A 201 17.30 10.42 -12.49
C LEU A 201 17.82 9.38 -11.50
N ARG A 202 17.65 9.62 -10.19
CA ARG A 202 18.05 8.66 -9.13
C ARG A 202 17.37 7.32 -9.27
N ASN A 203 16.11 7.31 -9.72
CA ASN A 203 15.34 6.08 -9.90
C ASN A 203 15.60 5.42 -11.27
N TYR A 204 16.11 6.14 -12.27
CA TYR A 204 16.17 5.70 -13.66
C TYR A 204 16.94 4.38 -13.88
N SER A 205 18.02 4.14 -13.12
CA SER A 205 18.78 2.89 -13.21
C SER A 205 17.91 1.66 -12.90
N SER A 206 17.05 1.75 -11.88
CA SER A 206 16.11 0.70 -11.46
C SER A 206 14.97 0.44 -12.44
N LEU A 207 14.73 1.35 -13.39
CA LEU A 207 13.63 1.27 -14.36
C LEU A 207 14.00 0.49 -15.63
N SER A 208 15.01 -0.39 -15.60
CA SER A 208 15.57 -1.08 -16.79
C SER A 208 14.52 -1.67 -17.74
N HIS A 209 13.48 -2.30 -17.19
CA HIS A 209 12.38 -2.93 -17.94
C HIS A 209 11.32 -1.93 -18.48
N LEU A 210 11.38 -0.67 -18.06
CA LEU A 210 10.45 0.40 -18.46
C LEU A 210 11.11 1.44 -19.39
N LYS A 211 12.44 1.56 -19.39
CA LYS A 211 13.19 2.63 -20.11
C LYS A 211 12.74 2.84 -21.55
N ARG A 212 12.50 1.75 -22.30
CA ARG A 212 12.09 1.81 -23.72
C ARG A 212 10.70 2.42 -23.97
N TYR A 213 9.90 2.57 -22.91
CA TYR A 213 8.55 3.11 -22.97
C TYR A 213 8.45 4.54 -22.44
N LEU A 214 9.55 5.08 -21.90
CA LEU A 214 9.58 6.44 -21.36
C LEU A 214 9.95 7.43 -22.47
N SER A 215 9.34 8.61 -22.44
CA SER A 215 9.64 9.72 -23.35
C SER A 215 11.00 10.37 -23.09
N TYR A 216 11.65 9.99 -21.98
CA TYR A 216 12.90 10.56 -21.51
C TYR A 216 13.93 9.48 -21.20
N ASN A 217 15.20 9.90 -21.17
CA ASN A 217 16.32 9.07 -20.74
C ASN A 217 17.16 9.80 -19.68
N ALA A 218 18.15 9.11 -19.10
CA ALA A 218 19.03 9.68 -18.09
C ALA A 218 19.72 10.98 -18.56
N GLY A 219 20.19 11.04 -19.81
CA GLY A 219 20.86 12.22 -20.35
C GLY A 219 19.93 13.44 -20.47
N LEU A 220 18.66 13.22 -20.85
CA LEU A 220 17.66 14.29 -20.88
C LEU A 220 17.33 14.82 -19.49
N LEU A 221 17.24 13.95 -18.48
CA LEU A 221 17.03 14.37 -17.09
C LEU A 221 18.23 15.14 -16.56
N ASP A 222 19.45 14.68 -16.85
CA ASP A 222 20.69 15.34 -16.45
C ASP A 222 20.82 16.73 -17.09
N THR A 223 20.48 16.84 -18.38
CA THR A 223 20.41 18.13 -19.09
C THR A 223 19.40 19.08 -18.43
N GLY A 224 18.23 18.58 -18.04
CA GLY A 224 17.23 19.38 -17.31
C GLY A 224 17.75 19.91 -15.98
N ILE A 225 18.45 19.07 -15.22
CA ILE A 225 19.10 19.44 -13.94
C ILE A 225 20.18 20.50 -14.17
N GLU A 226 21.04 20.31 -15.17
CA GLU A 226 22.08 21.27 -15.54
C GLU A 226 21.47 22.64 -15.90
N ASN A 227 20.42 22.66 -16.70
CA ASN A 227 19.77 23.90 -17.10
C ASN A 227 19.15 24.63 -15.89
N CYS A 228 18.46 23.92 -15.00
CA CYS A 228 17.94 24.51 -13.75
C CYS A 228 19.07 25.12 -12.91
N ARG A 229 20.17 24.37 -12.75
CA ARG A 229 21.35 24.81 -12.01
C ARG A 229 21.95 26.07 -12.62
N LYS A 230 22.20 26.11 -13.93
CA LYS A 230 22.83 27.24 -14.61
C LYS A 230 22.02 28.53 -14.44
N ILE A 231 20.71 28.45 -14.62
CA ILE A 231 19.83 29.62 -14.53
C ILE A 231 19.83 30.16 -13.09
N LEU A 232 19.59 29.30 -12.10
CA LEU A 232 19.63 29.70 -10.68
C LEU A 232 21.02 30.22 -10.28
N PHE A 233 22.10 29.63 -10.79
CA PHE A 233 23.44 30.08 -10.44
C PHE A 233 23.70 31.51 -10.93
N GLU A 234 23.31 31.83 -12.17
CA GLU A 234 23.41 33.18 -12.72
C GLU A 234 22.50 34.18 -11.98
N GLU A 235 21.28 33.76 -11.61
CA GLU A 235 20.38 34.56 -10.76
C GLU A 235 21.02 34.90 -9.41
N GLY A 236 21.63 33.90 -8.75
CA GLY A 236 22.37 34.09 -7.51
C GLY A 236 23.56 35.04 -7.68
N LEU A 237 24.29 34.96 -8.80
CA LEU A 237 25.37 35.91 -9.13
C LEU A 237 24.85 37.33 -9.33
N ASN A 238 23.69 37.51 -9.96
CA ASN A 238 23.08 38.83 -10.16
C ASN A 238 22.64 39.47 -8.84
N HIS A 239 22.05 38.69 -7.94
CA HIS A 239 21.76 39.15 -6.57
C HIS A 239 23.05 39.51 -5.82
N TYR A 240 24.07 38.66 -5.91
CA TYR A 240 25.36 38.89 -5.25
C TYR A 240 26.02 40.18 -5.71
N ARG A 241 26.11 40.40 -7.03
CA ARG A 241 26.68 41.62 -7.65
C ARG A 241 25.91 42.88 -7.26
N SER A 242 24.61 42.76 -7.02
CA SER A 242 23.74 43.87 -6.59
C SER A 242 23.79 44.12 -5.07
N GLY A 243 24.63 43.39 -4.33
CA GLY A 243 24.71 43.48 -2.86
C GLY A 243 23.55 42.79 -2.11
N ASN A 244 22.64 42.12 -2.83
CA ASN A 244 21.50 41.40 -2.27
C ASN A 244 21.92 39.99 -1.77
N LEU A 245 22.83 39.96 -0.79
CA LEU A 245 23.51 38.74 -0.36
C LEU A 245 22.55 37.67 0.20
N SER A 246 21.47 38.07 0.88
CA SER A 246 20.46 37.13 1.40
C SER A 246 19.76 36.35 0.29
N GLN A 247 19.39 37.03 -0.80
CA GLN A 247 18.73 36.44 -1.96
C GLN A 247 19.70 35.53 -2.70
N ALA A 248 20.95 35.98 -2.91
CA ALA A 248 21.99 35.14 -3.52
C ALA A 248 22.19 33.82 -2.75
N ILE A 249 22.29 33.88 -1.41
CA ILE A 249 22.42 32.70 -0.56
C ILE A 249 21.19 31.80 -0.68
N SER A 250 19.98 32.37 -0.72
CA SER A 250 18.73 31.60 -0.87
C SER A 250 18.72 30.81 -2.18
N VAL A 251 18.98 31.48 -3.31
CA VAL A 251 18.99 30.86 -4.63
C VAL A 251 20.04 29.75 -4.73
N TRP A 252 21.24 29.96 -4.20
CA TRP A 252 22.25 28.90 -4.19
C TRP A 252 21.89 27.73 -3.27
N LYS A 253 21.21 27.97 -2.15
CA LYS A 253 20.66 26.89 -1.32
C LYS A 253 19.59 26.10 -2.05
N ASP A 254 18.77 26.75 -2.88
CA ASP A 254 17.77 26.08 -3.71
C ASP A 254 18.41 25.11 -4.70
N ILE A 255 19.53 25.49 -5.33
CA ILE A 255 20.31 24.56 -6.18
C ILE A 255 20.76 23.33 -5.38
N LEU A 256 21.27 23.53 -4.16
CA LEU A 256 21.75 22.44 -3.31
C LEU A 256 20.64 21.47 -2.87
N THR A 257 19.35 21.83 -3.00
CA THR A 257 18.25 20.89 -2.74
C THR A 257 18.14 19.76 -3.76
N PHE A 258 18.68 19.95 -4.97
CA PHE A 258 18.71 18.93 -6.00
C PHE A 258 20.11 18.59 -6.49
N ASP A 259 21.12 19.42 -6.23
CA ASP A 259 22.51 19.19 -6.59
C ASP A 259 23.45 19.31 -5.39
N THR A 260 23.25 18.42 -4.41
CA THR A 260 23.88 18.48 -3.08
C THR A 260 25.41 18.50 -3.09
N GLU A 261 26.05 17.94 -4.12
CA GLU A 261 27.52 17.84 -4.21
C GLU A 261 28.19 18.93 -5.03
N ASN A 262 27.43 19.95 -5.44
CA ASN A 262 27.99 21.02 -6.25
C ASN A 262 28.98 21.89 -5.46
N LEU A 263 30.28 21.67 -5.68
CA LEU A 263 31.35 22.39 -4.98
C LEU A 263 31.39 23.88 -5.33
N GLU A 264 31.01 24.25 -6.55
CA GLU A 264 30.99 25.65 -6.99
C GLU A 264 29.90 26.43 -6.26
N VAL A 265 28.68 25.90 -6.23
CA VAL A 265 27.55 26.49 -5.52
C VAL A 265 27.82 26.58 -4.02
N LYS A 266 28.39 25.51 -3.41
CA LYS A 266 28.82 25.53 -2.00
C LYS A 266 29.81 26.66 -1.72
N LYS A 267 30.82 26.83 -2.58
CA LYS A 267 31.81 27.91 -2.44
C LYS A 267 31.18 29.29 -2.59
N ALA A 268 30.30 29.48 -3.57
CA ALA A 268 29.60 30.74 -3.80
C ALA A 268 28.74 31.13 -2.58
N ALA A 269 27.92 30.20 -2.10
CA ALA A 269 27.10 30.40 -0.90
C ALA A 269 27.92 30.75 0.34
N ASN A 270 29.02 30.04 0.59
CA ASN A 270 29.89 30.32 1.73
C ASN A 270 30.53 31.72 1.65
N LYS A 271 30.98 32.15 0.46
CA LYS A 271 31.53 33.50 0.27
C LYS A 271 30.50 34.58 0.60
N ALA A 272 29.27 34.46 0.11
CA ALA A 272 28.21 35.41 0.43
C ALA A 272 27.80 35.39 1.91
N ILE A 273 27.81 34.23 2.56
CA ILE A 273 27.56 34.12 4.00
C ILE A 273 28.61 34.92 4.79
N ILE A 274 29.90 34.74 4.47
CA ILE A 274 31.00 35.46 5.14
C ILE A 274 30.85 36.97 4.91
N GLN A 275 30.65 37.40 3.66
CA GLN A 275 30.49 38.82 3.33
C GLN A 275 29.29 39.45 4.03
N SER A 276 28.15 38.75 4.09
CA SER A 276 26.95 39.19 4.80
C SER A 276 27.21 39.35 6.30
N GLY A 277 27.97 38.42 6.90
CA GLY A 277 28.40 38.51 8.30
C GLY A 277 29.26 39.73 8.59
N ASN A 278 30.24 40.03 7.73
CA ASN A 278 31.11 41.20 7.90
C ASN A 278 30.34 42.51 7.78
N LEU A 279 29.41 42.61 6.82
CA LEU A 279 28.57 43.81 6.65
C LEU A 279 27.65 44.07 7.84
N LYS A 280 27.16 43.01 8.51
CA LYS A 280 26.35 43.16 9.72
C LYS A 280 27.15 43.70 10.90
N LYS A 281 28.41 43.26 11.05
CA LYS A 281 29.32 43.74 12.10
C LYS A 281 29.67 45.21 11.91
N ILE A 282 30.02 45.61 10.69
CA ILE A 282 30.31 47.02 10.38
C ILE A 282 29.10 47.91 10.73
N LYS A 283 27.89 47.47 10.34
CA LYS A 283 26.67 48.21 10.67
C LYS A 283 26.31 48.24 12.15
N SER A 284 26.72 47.25 12.96
CA SER A 284 26.49 47.31 14.41
C SER A 284 27.44 48.29 15.08
N ASP A 285 28.70 48.30 14.65
CA ASP A 285 29.76 49.13 15.22
C ASP A 285 29.57 50.63 14.87
N ASP A 286 28.84 50.95 13.79
CA ASP A 286 28.47 52.32 13.40
C ASP A 286 27.22 52.88 14.15
N THR A 287 26.56 52.09 15.00
CA THR A 287 25.34 52.49 15.75
C THR A 287 25.53 52.60 17.27
N GLU A 288 26.76 52.43 17.75
CA GLU A 288 27.18 52.59 19.15
C GLU A 288 27.93 53.92 19.37
#